data_AF-A0A938KMY5-F1
#
_entry.id   AF-A0A938KMY5-F1
#
_cell.length_a   1.000
_cell.length_b   1.000
_cell.length_c   1.000
_cell.angle_alpha   90.00
_cell.angle_beta   90.00
_cell.angle_gamma   90.00
#
_symmetry.space_group_name_H-M   'P 1'
#
loop_
_entity.id
_entity.type
_entity.pdbx_description
1 polymer ?
#
loop_
_entity_poly.entity_id
_entity_poly.type
_entity_poly.pdbx_seq_one_letter_code
_entity_poly.pdbx_strand_id
1 'polypeptide(L)'
;MSDLQEPVRRWGGFVCPDCRAVFRVPRDHDGKGVLCPNCRRMLRLPGPGDEPPPLVVQRLQTESEDAESADADDHGSGPDRVKRKRRGERWSPHAWDRRESGRGSRNAAEPGTTMWMLAAAALLFAAVTAVGVYVMISGDENEGQLDLAQGVMVPLDPGSATSGEATSAPDEPRKPDFLDVAEPMAVAFLNATSVDEWLPLVRNRGDVESKMRAMYPDGVLQPPGMLAFNTMEQVQTKGAIHAVVARTADYFEREIAFLETPEGWKIDWESWACWSEMPWREFMQQRPTRSVLFRVKLESLDYYNKAFTDERMWQSYLLMPASGEPLLYGYAERGTPLNSRLTPPSDVKTLLLTVKLRFPDQPVTDNQVIIESIVAEGWVLQDGEGGASQ
;
A
#
# COMPACT_ATOMS: atom_id res chain seq x y z
N MET A 1 33.36 35.85 20.16
CA MET A 1 33.78 34.47 19.82
C MET A 1 33.33 33.57 20.94
N SER A 2 32.29 32.78 20.70
CA SER A 2 31.99 31.48 21.32
C SER A 2 30.66 31.02 20.71
N ASP A 3 30.75 30.42 19.53
CA ASP A 3 29.66 29.64 18.94
C ASP A 3 29.34 28.48 19.89
N LEU A 4 28.17 28.51 20.51
CA LEU A 4 27.57 27.32 21.12
C LEU A 4 26.88 26.54 20.00
N GLN A 5 27.66 25.77 19.25
CA GLN A 5 27.11 24.70 18.41
C GLN A 5 26.47 23.65 19.33
N GLU A 6 25.15 23.55 19.28
CA GLU A 6 24.44 22.40 19.86
C GLU A 6 24.96 21.11 19.21
N PRO A 7 25.26 20.06 19.99
CA PRO A 7 25.76 18.82 19.42
C PRO A 7 24.68 18.18 18.56
N VAL A 8 25.00 18.01 17.26
CA VAL A 8 24.14 17.30 16.29
C VAL A 8 23.82 15.92 16.85
N ARG A 9 22.57 15.73 17.31
CA ARG A 9 22.10 14.42 17.82
C ARG A 9 22.15 13.41 16.69
N ARG A 10 22.92 12.33 16.89
CA ARG A 10 23.08 11.24 15.93
C ARG A 10 22.01 10.18 16.20
N TRP A 11 21.31 9.75 15.16
CA TRP A 11 20.21 8.79 15.23
C TRP A 11 20.63 7.42 14.69
N GLY A 12 20.14 6.33 15.31
CA GLY A 12 20.24 4.96 14.81
C GLY A 12 18.89 4.47 14.30
N GLY A 13 18.86 3.79 13.15
CA GLY A 13 17.66 3.12 12.64
C GLY A 13 17.56 1.70 13.17
N PHE A 14 16.36 1.31 13.59
CA PHE A 14 16.07 -0.02 14.14
C PHE A 14 14.80 -0.59 13.52
N VAL A 15 14.72 -1.92 13.45
CA VAL A 15 13.54 -2.67 12.98
C VAL A 15 12.97 -3.45 14.16
N CYS A 16 11.68 -3.26 14.44
CA CYS A 16 11.00 -4.04 15.48
C CYS A 16 10.91 -5.51 15.04
N PRO A 17 11.39 -6.49 15.83
CA PRO A 17 11.31 -7.91 15.46
C PRO A 17 9.88 -8.44 15.40
N ASP A 18 8.95 -7.85 16.16
CA ASP A 18 7.57 -8.32 16.25
C ASP A 18 6.68 -7.76 15.12
N CYS A 19 6.66 -6.44 14.94
CA CYS A 19 5.78 -5.79 13.97
C CYS A 19 6.50 -5.26 12.72
N ARG A 20 7.83 -5.43 12.62
CA ARG A 20 8.69 -4.98 11.51
C ARG A 20 8.66 -3.48 11.22
N ALA A 21 8.09 -2.67 12.11
CA ALA A 21 8.15 -1.22 12.00
C ALA A 21 9.60 -0.74 12.09
N VAL A 22 9.97 0.16 11.18
CA VAL A 22 11.27 0.85 11.17
C VAL A 22 11.12 2.14 11.98
N PHE A 23 12.01 2.39 12.92
CA PHE A 23 11.96 3.58 13.78
C PHE A 23 13.36 4.03 14.18
N ARG A 24 13.48 5.30 14.61
CA ARG A 24 14.76 5.90 15.00
C ARG A 24 14.85 6.07 16.50
N VAL A 25 16.05 5.83 17.02
CA VAL A 25 16.39 6.08 18.43
C VAL A 25 17.66 6.91 18.50
N PRO A 26 17.72 7.92 19.39
CA PRO A 26 18.96 8.66 19.64
C PRO A 26 20.09 7.70 20.06
N ARG A 27 21.30 7.85 19.49
CA ARG A 27 22.43 6.97 19.81
C ARG A 27 22.93 7.11 21.27
N ASP A 28 22.51 8.17 21.94
CA ASP A 28 22.73 8.45 23.36
C ASP A 28 21.61 7.89 24.26
N HIS A 29 20.85 6.88 23.81
CA HIS A 29 19.83 6.23 24.65
C HIS A 29 20.48 5.57 25.87
N ASP A 30 19.85 5.73 27.03
CA ASP A 30 20.35 5.33 28.35
C ASP A 30 20.20 3.82 28.64
N GLY A 31 20.01 3.00 27.60
CA GLY A 31 19.87 1.55 27.71
C GLY A 31 18.58 1.07 28.39
N LYS A 32 17.65 1.96 28.77
CA LYS A 32 16.40 1.59 29.48
C LYS A 32 15.33 0.90 28.62
N GLY A 33 15.66 0.57 27.38
CA GLY A 33 14.74 0.01 26.40
C GLY A 33 13.82 1.06 25.80
N VAL A 34 13.45 0.86 24.54
CA VAL A 34 12.64 1.80 23.76
C VAL A 34 11.33 1.15 23.38
N LEU A 35 10.23 1.90 23.49
CA LEU A 35 8.93 1.43 23.04
C LEU A 35 8.86 1.55 21.51
N CYS A 36 8.48 0.46 20.84
CA CYS A 36 8.15 0.51 19.42
C CYS A 36 6.97 1.48 19.20
N PRO A 37 7.06 2.45 18.28
CA PRO A 37 5.98 3.41 18.05
C PRO A 37 4.71 2.76 17.48
N ASN A 38 4.84 1.60 16.82
CA ASN A 38 3.72 0.89 16.23
C ASN A 38 3.02 -0.04 17.25
N CYS A 39 3.72 -1.06 17.74
CA CYS A 39 3.12 -2.08 18.62
C CYS A 39 3.30 -1.82 20.13
N ARG A 40 3.97 -0.73 20.53
CA ARG A 40 4.28 -0.35 21.92
C ARG A 40 5.05 -1.40 22.73
N ARG A 41 5.66 -2.39 22.06
CA ARG A 41 6.52 -3.36 22.73
C ARG A 41 7.83 -2.70 23.18
N MET A 42 8.25 -3.01 24.41
CA MET A 42 9.55 -2.61 24.93
C MET A 42 10.66 -3.42 24.26
N LEU A 43 11.52 -2.74 23.53
CA LEU A 43 12.66 -3.29 22.82
C LEU A 43 13.93 -2.94 23.59
N ARG A 44 14.81 -3.93 23.79
CA ARG A 44 16.16 -3.69 24.31
C ARG A 44 17.06 -3.40 23.12
N LEU A 45 17.56 -2.17 23.03
CA LEU A 45 18.51 -1.76 22.00
C LEU A 45 19.93 -1.80 22.60
N PRO A 46 20.92 -2.37 21.87
CA PRO A 46 22.29 -2.45 22.36
C PRO A 46 22.82 -1.06 22.71
N GLY A 47 23.40 -0.91 23.89
CA GLY A 47 24.02 0.34 24.32
C GLY A 47 25.38 0.56 23.65
N PRO A 48 25.98 1.75 23.82
CA PRO A 48 27.36 2.01 23.40
C PRO A 48 28.32 1.12 24.21
N GLY A 49 28.66 -0.05 23.66
CA GLY A 49 29.51 -1.07 24.29
C GLY A 49 29.01 -2.51 24.13
N ASP A 50 27.76 -2.71 23.73
CA ASP A 50 27.22 -4.05 23.50
C ASP A 50 27.58 -4.55 22.09
N GLU A 51 28.22 -5.71 22.01
CA GLU A 51 28.55 -6.37 20.73
C GLU A 51 27.29 -7.08 20.19
N PRO A 52 26.81 -6.74 18.97
CA PRO A 52 25.62 -7.39 18.44
C PRO A 52 25.90 -8.88 18.19
N PRO A 53 24.96 -9.80 18.52
CA PRO A 53 25.15 -11.20 18.22
C PRO A 53 25.31 -11.39 16.71
N PRO A 54 26.16 -12.34 16.26
CA PRO A 54 26.42 -12.55 14.85
C PRO A 54 25.11 -12.86 14.12
N LEU A 55 24.91 -12.21 12.98
CA LEU A 55 23.76 -12.44 12.11
C LEU A 55 23.80 -13.89 11.60
N VAL A 56 22.96 -14.75 12.17
CA VAL A 56 22.78 -16.12 11.65
C VAL A 56 21.96 -16.03 10.37
N VAL A 57 22.66 -15.99 9.24
CA VAL A 57 22.06 -16.28 7.94
C VAL A 57 21.85 -17.79 7.89
N GLN A 58 20.61 -18.25 8.03
CA GLN A 58 20.28 -19.65 7.78
C GLN A 58 20.44 -19.94 6.28
N ARG A 59 21.61 -20.46 5.91
CA ARG A 59 21.80 -21.15 4.64
C ARG A 59 21.09 -22.50 4.73
N LEU A 60 20.04 -22.67 3.92
CA LEU A 60 19.51 -23.99 3.59
C LEU A 60 20.64 -24.81 2.96
N GLN A 61 21.10 -25.85 3.67
CA GLN A 61 21.92 -26.90 3.10
C GLN A 61 21.13 -28.21 3.17
N THR A 62 20.78 -28.68 1.98
CA THR A 62 20.38 -30.04 1.64
C THR A 62 21.64 -30.93 1.58
N GLU A 63 21.44 -32.26 1.65
CA GLU A 63 22.39 -33.37 1.42
C GLU A 63 23.11 -33.86 2.70
N SER A 64 22.65 -34.95 3.33
CA SER A 64 22.83 -36.39 3.02
C SER A 64 24.24 -36.90 3.26
N GLU A 65 24.41 -37.83 4.21
CA GLU A 65 25.13 -39.10 4.05
C GLU A 65 25.23 -39.86 5.39
N ASP A 66 25.29 -41.18 5.23
CA ASP A 66 25.06 -42.26 6.18
C ASP A 66 26.23 -42.56 7.13
N ALA A 67 25.96 -43.27 8.23
CA ALA A 67 26.78 -44.39 8.74
C ALA A 67 26.19 -45.02 10.03
N GLU A 68 25.66 -46.24 9.86
CA GLU A 68 25.90 -47.47 10.66
C GLU A 68 26.53 -47.33 12.07
N SER A 69 25.84 -47.73 13.14
CA SER A 69 25.63 -49.11 13.67
C SER A 69 26.66 -49.46 14.77
N ALA A 70 26.18 -49.81 15.96
CA ALA A 70 26.72 -50.88 16.78
C ALA A 70 25.74 -51.23 17.91
N ASP A 71 25.34 -52.49 17.90
CA ASP A 71 24.43 -53.22 18.76
C ASP A 71 24.82 -53.27 20.24
N ALA A 72 23.82 -53.45 21.11
CA ALA A 72 23.83 -54.52 22.10
C ALA A 72 22.41 -54.77 22.64
N ASP A 73 21.94 -55.99 22.40
CA ASP A 73 20.74 -56.64 22.90
C ASP A 73 20.58 -56.61 24.43
N ASP A 74 19.34 -56.68 24.93
CA ASP A 74 18.85 -57.87 25.67
C ASP A 74 17.37 -57.71 26.11
N HIS A 75 16.70 -58.85 26.26
CA HIS A 75 15.29 -59.17 26.15
C HIS A 75 14.32 -58.64 27.23
N GLY A 76 13.16 -58.18 26.75
CA GLY A 76 11.84 -58.81 26.97
C GLY A 76 11.31 -59.04 28.39
N SER A 77 10.15 -58.45 28.70
CA SER A 77 8.89 -59.12 29.12
C SER A 77 7.94 -58.11 29.80
N GLY A 78 6.66 -58.11 29.40
CA GLY A 78 5.61 -57.22 29.94
C GLY A 78 5.07 -57.66 31.31
N PRO A 79 3.76 -57.47 31.59
CA PRO A 79 3.02 -56.21 31.53
C PRO A 79 2.31 -55.90 32.89
N ASP A 80 1.37 -54.95 32.85
CA ASP A 80 0.25 -54.73 33.78
C ASP A 80 0.29 -53.58 34.83
N ARG A 81 -0.71 -52.69 34.64
CA ARG A 81 -1.67 -52.15 35.64
C ARG A 81 -1.44 -50.78 36.31
N VAL A 82 -2.41 -49.90 35.97
CA VAL A 82 -3.29 -49.13 36.88
C VAL A 82 -2.93 -47.68 37.25
N LYS A 83 -3.76 -46.79 36.68
CA LYS A 83 -4.35 -45.54 37.22
C LYS A 83 -3.55 -44.72 38.25
N ARG A 84 -3.22 -43.48 37.88
CA ARG A 84 -3.52 -42.33 38.74
C ARG A 84 -3.69 -41.02 37.96
N LYS A 85 -4.89 -40.45 38.08
CA LYS A 85 -5.21 -39.04 37.81
C LYS A 85 -4.19 -38.14 38.50
N ARG A 86 -3.56 -37.22 37.76
CA ARG A 86 -3.31 -35.86 38.27
C ARG A 86 -3.61 -34.81 37.21
N ARG A 87 -4.63 -34.04 37.56
CA ARG A 87 -5.08 -32.78 37.00
C ARG A 87 -3.95 -31.75 37.15
N GLY A 88 -3.65 -31.06 36.07
CA GLY A 88 -2.66 -29.99 35.99
C GLY A 88 -2.90 -29.21 34.72
N GLU A 89 -4.08 -28.61 34.59
CA GLU A 89 -4.42 -27.66 33.53
C GLU A 89 -3.57 -26.41 33.70
N ARG A 90 -2.47 -26.35 32.95
CA ARG A 90 -1.77 -25.10 32.66
C ARG A 90 -2.39 -24.51 31.41
N TRP A 91 -3.18 -23.46 31.60
CA TRP A 91 -3.76 -22.61 30.57
C TRP A 91 -2.66 -22.15 29.59
N SER A 92 -2.80 -22.50 28.30
CA SER A 92 -1.94 -22.01 27.21
C SER A 92 -2.81 -21.20 26.24
N PRO A 93 -2.53 -19.91 26.02
CA PRO A 93 -3.38 -19.02 25.23
C PRO A 93 -2.98 -19.00 23.74
N HIS A 94 -2.90 -20.14 23.06
CA HIS A 94 -2.65 -20.20 21.61
C HIS A 94 -3.28 -21.48 21.00
N ALA A 95 -4.61 -21.53 20.93
CA ALA A 95 -5.35 -22.70 20.45
C ALA A 95 -6.29 -22.41 19.26
N TRP A 96 -5.99 -21.39 18.45
CA TRP A 96 -6.71 -21.14 17.18
C TRP A 96 -5.82 -21.24 15.93
N ASP A 97 -4.52 -21.50 16.08
CA ASP A 97 -3.59 -21.69 14.94
C ASP A 97 -3.31 -23.18 14.69
N ARG A 98 -4.36 -24.01 14.73
CA ARG A 98 -4.30 -25.37 14.21
C ARG A 98 -5.04 -25.37 12.88
N ARG A 99 -4.30 -25.15 11.80
CA ARG A 99 -4.72 -25.55 10.46
C ARG A 99 -4.98 -27.04 10.50
N GLU A 100 -6.24 -27.43 10.62
CA GLU A 100 -6.67 -28.75 10.20
C GLU A 100 -6.42 -28.80 8.69
N SER A 101 -5.32 -29.47 8.33
CA SER A 101 -5.17 -30.00 6.98
C SER A 101 -6.35 -30.93 6.73
N GLY A 102 -7.35 -30.39 6.03
CA GLY A 102 -8.48 -31.15 5.57
C GLY A 102 -7.98 -32.42 4.88
N ARG A 103 -8.34 -33.57 5.46
CA ARG A 103 -8.36 -34.85 4.76
C ARG A 103 -9.29 -34.68 3.57
N GLY A 104 -8.72 -34.32 2.42
CA GLY A 104 -9.38 -34.44 1.14
C GLY A 104 -9.78 -35.89 0.92
N SER A 105 -11.09 -36.13 0.86
CA SER A 105 -11.69 -37.37 0.39
C SER A 105 -11.10 -37.68 -0.99
N ARG A 106 -10.36 -38.79 -1.09
CA ARG A 106 -9.95 -39.38 -2.37
C ARG A 106 -11.21 -39.93 -3.05
N ASN A 107 -11.86 -39.11 -3.86
CA ASN A 107 -12.72 -39.62 -4.91
C ASN A 107 -11.81 -40.20 -5.99
N ALA A 108 -11.95 -41.50 -6.23
CA ALA A 108 -11.28 -42.22 -7.29
C ALA A 108 -11.60 -41.55 -8.64
N ALA A 109 -10.58 -40.97 -9.28
CA ALA A 109 -10.70 -40.47 -10.64
C ALA A 109 -10.70 -41.67 -11.60
N GLU A 110 -11.75 -41.77 -12.41
CA GLU A 110 -11.87 -42.74 -13.49
C GLU A 110 -10.74 -42.55 -14.53
N PRO A 111 -10.09 -43.62 -15.03
CA PRO A 111 -8.85 -43.55 -15.80
C PRO A 111 -9.01 -43.08 -17.26
N GLY A 112 -10.14 -42.48 -17.66
CA GLY A 112 -10.45 -42.13 -19.05
C GLY A 112 -10.35 -40.65 -19.44
N THR A 113 -10.39 -39.72 -18.48
CA THR A 113 -10.60 -38.29 -18.78
C THR A 113 -9.30 -37.50 -18.96
N THR A 114 -8.20 -37.91 -18.34
CA THR A 114 -6.89 -37.23 -18.43
C THR A 114 -6.25 -37.39 -19.79
N MET A 115 -6.45 -38.53 -20.46
CA MET A 115 -5.91 -38.79 -21.80
C MET A 115 -6.59 -37.92 -22.88
N TRP A 116 -7.89 -37.62 -22.73
CA TRP A 116 -8.63 -36.80 -23.68
C TRP A 116 -8.29 -35.31 -23.57
N MET A 117 -8.03 -34.82 -22.35
CA MET A 117 -7.56 -33.43 -22.15
C MET A 117 -6.17 -33.20 -22.73
N LEU A 118 -5.26 -34.17 -22.62
CA LEU A 118 -3.92 -34.08 -23.22
C LEU A 118 -3.98 -34.14 -24.76
N ALA A 119 -4.87 -34.95 -25.34
CA ALA A 119 -5.09 -34.99 -26.77
C ALA A 119 -5.70 -33.67 -27.31
N ALA A 120 -6.64 -33.07 -26.57
CA ALA A 120 -7.22 -31.78 -26.92
C ALA A 120 -6.19 -30.64 -26.85
N ALA A 121 -5.33 -30.64 -25.84
CA ALA A 121 -4.25 -29.65 -25.70
C ALA A 121 -3.22 -29.77 -26.83
N ALA A 122 -2.85 -31.00 -27.23
CA ALA A 122 -1.92 -31.24 -28.34
C ALA A 122 -2.50 -30.77 -29.70
N LEU A 123 -3.79 -31.00 -29.94
CA LEU A 123 -4.48 -30.50 -31.15
C LEU A 123 -4.52 -28.98 -31.20
N LEU A 124 -4.77 -28.31 -30.06
CA LEU A 124 -4.82 -26.86 -29.99
C LEU A 124 -3.44 -26.24 -30.21
N PHE A 125 -2.39 -26.87 -29.68
CA PHE A 125 -1.01 -26.45 -29.92
C PHE A 125 -0.59 -26.63 -31.40
N ALA A 126 -0.98 -27.73 -32.03
CA ALA A 126 -0.75 -27.97 -33.45
C ALA A 126 -1.48 -26.95 -34.35
N ALA A 127 -2.70 -26.54 -33.97
CA ALA A 127 -3.46 -25.53 -34.69
C ALA A 127 -2.79 -24.14 -34.60
N VAL A 128 -2.32 -23.73 -33.41
CA VAL A 128 -1.64 -22.44 -33.22
C VAL A 128 -0.31 -22.40 -33.97
N THR A 129 0.46 -23.49 -33.96
CA THR A 129 1.71 -23.58 -34.73
C THR A 129 1.46 -23.57 -36.23
N ALA A 130 0.43 -24.26 -36.73
CA ALA A 130 0.05 -24.20 -38.14
C ALA A 130 -0.37 -22.79 -38.58
N VAL A 131 -1.12 -22.05 -37.75
CA VAL A 131 -1.50 -20.65 -38.03
C VAL A 131 -0.28 -19.73 -38.01
N GLY A 132 0.64 -19.90 -37.05
CA GLY A 132 1.88 -19.11 -37.00
C GLY A 132 2.79 -19.34 -38.22
N VAL A 133 2.92 -20.59 -38.67
CA VAL A 133 3.65 -20.94 -39.89
C VAL A 133 2.95 -20.39 -41.13
N TYR A 134 1.62 -20.44 -41.19
CA TYR A 134 0.86 -19.85 -42.29
C TYR A 134 1.06 -18.33 -42.37
N VAL A 135 1.02 -17.61 -41.24
CA VAL A 135 1.27 -16.15 -41.22
C VAL A 135 2.71 -15.82 -41.64
N MET A 136 3.70 -16.63 -41.26
CA MET A 136 5.08 -16.44 -41.71
C MET A 136 5.29 -16.75 -43.21
N ILE A 137 4.53 -17.68 -43.78
CA ILE A 137 4.62 -18.04 -45.21
C ILE A 137 3.78 -17.08 -46.07
N SER A 138 2.73 -16.48 -45.51
CA SER A 138 1.80 -15.58 -46.23
C SER A 138 2.14 -14.10 -46.08
N GLY A 139 3.11 -13.76 -45.24
CA GLY A 139 3.52 -12.39 -44.94
C GLY A 139 4.69 -11.93 -45.80
N ASP A 140 4.51 -11.83 -47.12
CA ASP A 140 5.42 -11.09 -47.98
C ASP A 140 4.73 -10.61 -49.26
N GLU A 141 3.99 -9.48 -49.18
CA GLU A 141 3.72 -8.56 -50.30
C GLU A 141 3.37 -7.16 -49.75
N ASN A 142 4.38 -6.38 -49.33
CA ASN A 142 4.40 -4.91 -49.48
C ASN A 142 5.77 -4.33 -49.08
N GLU A 143 6.76 -4.45 -49.96
CA GLU A 143 8.00 -3.69 -49.88
C GLU A 143 7.78 -2.25 -50.37
N GLY A 144 7.61 -1.34 -49.43
CA GLY A 144 7.70 0.11 -49.65
C GLY A 144 9.16 0.55 -49.67
N GLN A 145 9.71 0.57 -50.88
CA GLN A 145 10.99 1.11 -51.36
C GLN A 145 11.62 2.25 -50.53
N LEU A 146 12.79 1.95 -49.93
CA LEU A 146 13.82 2.92 -49.52
C LEU A 146 14.61 3.36 -50.76
N ASP A 147 14.44 4.62 -51.18
CA ASP A 147 15.17 5.20 -52.30
C ASP A 147 16.44 5.92 -51.80
N LEU A 148 17.57 5.23 -51.92
CA LEU A 148 18.94 5.75 -51.76
C LEU A 148 19.50 5.96 -53.18
N ALA A 149 19.22 7.13 -53.77
CA ALA A 149 19.79 7.54 -55.05
C ALA A 149 20.81 8.68 -54.85
N GLN A 150 22.08 8.25 -54.84
CA GLN A 150 23.22 8.79 -55.57
C GLN A 150 23.43 10.31 -55.71
N GLY A 151 24.65 10.68 -55.29
CA GLY A 151 25.27 11.99 -55.39
C GLY A 151 25.24 12.65 -56.77
N VAL A 152 25.04 13.96 -56.73
CA VAL A 152 25.51 14.91 -57.73
C VAL A 152 26.42 15.89 -57.00
N MET A 153 27.70 15.87 -57.38
CA MET A 153 28.68 16.87 -56.97
C MET A 153 28.33 18.21 -57.61
N VAL A 154 28.17 19.25 -56.80
CA VAL A 154 28.16 20.65 -57.24
C VAL A 154 29.44 21.33 -56.69
N PRO A 155 30.16 22.15 -57.47
CA PRO A 155 31.52 22.58 -57.14
C PRO A 155 31.58 23.50 -55.92
N LEU A 156 32.64 23.34 -55.14
CA LEU A 156 33.07 24.27 -54.09
C LEU A 156 33.43 25.63 -54.70
N ASP A 157 32.70 26.66 -54.30
CA ASP A 157 33.08 28.07 -54.47
C ASP A 157 33.68 28.55 -53.14
N PRO A 158 35.00 28.83 -53.04
CA PRO A 158 35.63 29.24 -51.80
C PRO A 158 35.63 30.77 -51.72
N GLY A 159 34.61 31.35 -51.10
CA GLY A 159 34.67 32.79 -50.81
C GLY A 159 33.36 33.43 -50.40
N SER A 160 32.98 33.30 -49.14
CA SER A 160 32.52 34.44 -48.32
C SER A 160 32.13 33.97 -46.93
N ALA A 161 33.00 34.29 -45.97
CA ALA A 161 32.58 34.43 -44.60
C ALA A 161 31.64 35.64 -44.52
N THR A 162 30.39 35.42 -44.12
CA THR A 162 29.57 36.48 -43.56
C THR A 162 28.83 35.90 -42.36
N SER A 163 29.23 36.39 -41.20
CA SER A 163 28.61 36.22 -39.90
C SER A 163 27.13 36.61 -40.00
N GLY A 164 26.26 35.62 -40.02
CA GLY A 164 24.82 35.80 -39.84
C GLY A 164 24.52 35.73 -38.35
N GLU A 165 24.46 36.88 -37.71
CA GLU A 165 23.99 37.07 -36.34
C GLU A 165 22.52 36.61 -36.25
N ALA A 166 22.30 35.43 -35.67
CA ALA A 166 20.97 34.94 -35.37
C ALA A 166 20.36 35.84 -34.30
N THR A 167 19.51 36.76 -34.74
CA THR A 167 18.62 37.52 -33.87
C THR A 167 17.68 36.53 -33.19
N SER A 168 17.96 36.22 -31.92
CA SER A 168 17.03 35.50 -31.06
C SER A 168 15.76 36.33 -30.90
N ALA A 169 14.62 35.77 -31.27
CA ALA A 169 13.32 36.31 -30.89
C ALA A 169 13.25 36.51 -29.36
N PRO A 170 12.50 37.50 -28.86
CA PRO A 170 12.28 37.65 -27.42
C PRO A 170 11.64 36.38 -26.88
N ASP A 171 12.31 35.74 -25.94
CA ASP A 171 11.85 34.55 -25.24
C ASP A 171 10.54 34.91 -24.51
N GLU A 172 9.39 34.41 -25.01
CA GLU A 172 8.17 34.48 -24.22
C GLU A 172 8.43 33.76 -22.90
N PRO A 173 8.05 34.33 -21.74
CA PRO A 173 8.33 33.70 -20.45
C PRO A 173 7.72 32.30 -20.42
N ARG A 174 8.59 31.27 -20.38
CA ARG A 174 8.20 29.87 -20.24
C ARG A 174 7.27 29.75 -19.04
N LYS A 175 6.02 29.33 -19.27
CA LYS A 175 5.12 28.95 -18.17
C LYS A 175 5.80 27.85 -17.37
N PRO A 176 5.89 27.97 -16.03
CA PRO A 176 6.53 26.95 -15.21
C PRO A 176 5.84 25.61 -15.41
N ASP A 177 6.62 24.54 -15.50
CA ASP A 177 6.08 23.18 -15.52
C ASP A 177 5.38 22.90 -14.18
N PHE A 178 4.42 21.99 -14.17
CA PHE A 178 3.71 21.59 -12.94
C PHE A 178 4.70 21.22 -11.83
N LEU A 179 5.75 20.47 -12.16
CA LEU A 179 6.77 20.06 -11.18
C LEU A 179 7.54 21.26 -10.61
N ASP A 180 7.82 22.30 -11.42
CA ASP A 180 8.48 23.54 -10.98
C ASP A 180 7.66 24.27 -9.90
N VAL A 181 6.33 24.13 -9.93
CA VAL A 181 5.41 24.71 -8.95
C VAL A 181 5.14 23.76 -7.77
N ALA A 182 4.97 22.46 -8.05
CA ALA A 182 4.55 21.48 -7.07
C ALA A 182 5.65 21.12 -6.05
N GLU A 183 6.92 21.09 -6.47
CA GLU A 183 8.03 20.77 -5.57
C GLU A 183 8.17 21.78 -4.41
N PRO A 184 8.30 23.11 -4.64
CA PRO A 184 8.40 24.07 -3.54
C PRO A 184 7.15 24.08 -2.64
N MET A 185 5.97 23.82 -3.21
CA MET A 185 4.75 23.65 -2.42
C MET A 185 4.81 22.41 -1.52
N ALA A 186 5.30 21.27 -2.02
CA ALA A 186 5.50 20.06 -1.24
C ALA A 186 6.51 20.28 -0.10
N VAL A 187 7.62 20.99 -0.38
CA VAL A 187 8.60 21.39 0.64
C VAL A 187 7.92 22.20 1.74
N ALA A 188 7.19 23.26 1.37
CA ALA A 188 6.52 24.13 2.33
C ALA A 188 5.50 23.33 3.17
N PHE A 189 4.71 22.47 2.51
CA PHE A 189 3.69 21.66 3.16
C PHE A 189 4.26 20.63 4.14
N LEU A 190 5.33 19.92 3.75
CA LEU A 190 5.91 18.86 4.58
C LEU A 190 6.82 19.40 5.71
N ASN A 191 7.23 20.66 5.65
CA ASN A 191 7.98 21.34 6.71
C ASN A 191 7.13 22.26 7.58
N ALA A 192 5.84 22.43 7.27
CA ALA A 192 4.94 23.24 8.08
C ALA A 192 4.82 22.71 9.51
N THR A 193 4.98 23.61 10.46
CA THR A 193 4.96 23.37 11.91
C THR A 193 3.65 23.78 12.57
N SER A 194 2.75 24.42 11.81
CA SER A 194 1.45 24.85 12.31
C SER A 194 0.33 24.72 11.27
N VAL A 195 -0.90 24.64 11.75
CA VAL A 195 -2.10 24.68 10.88
C VAL A 195 -2.10 25.94 10.03
N ASP A 196 -1.71 27.09 10.58
CA ASP A 196 -1.74 28.38 9.88
C ASP A 196 -0.76 28.42 8.69
N GLU A 197 0.35 27.67 8.74
CA GLU A 197 1.28 27.49 7.62
C GLU A 197 0.73 26.57 6.52
N TRP A 198 -0.14 25.62 6.87
CA TRP A 198 -0.85 24.78 5.89
C TRP A 198 -1.98 25.52 5.18
N LEU A 199 -2.75 26.35 5.88
CA LEU A 199 -3.93 27.03 5.34
C LEU A 199 -3.75 27.71 3.96
N PRO A 200 -2.63 28.41 3.66
CA PRO A 200 -2.44 29.00 2.33
C PRO A 200 -2.14 27.97 1.23
N LEU A 201 -1.64 26.79 1.58
CA LEU A 201 -1.21 25.73 0.66
C LEU A 201 -2.35 24.79 0.26
N VAL A 202 -3.43 24.73 1.05
CA VAL A 202 -4.49 23.76 0.89
C VAL A 202 -5.71 24.33 0.18
N ARG A 203 -6.43 23.48 -0.55
CA ARG A 203 -7.69 23.87 -1.20
C ARG A 203 -8.82 23.97 -0.18
N ASN A 204 -9.91 24.63 -0.56
CA ASN A 204 -11.14 24.73 0.25
C ASN A 204 -10.86 25.19 1.70
N ARG A 205 -10.01 26.21 1.84
CA ARG A 205 -9.49 26.69 3.13
C ARG A 205 -10.58 26.83 4.20
N GLY A 206 -11.73 27.43 3.85
CA GLY A 206 -12.84 27.63 4.79
C GLY A 206 -13.39 26.33 5.38
N ASP A 207 -13.54 25.29 4.55
CA ASP A 207 -14.07 23.99 4.98
C ASP A 207 -13.01 23.16 5.72
N VAL A 208 -11.76 23.23 5.25
CA VAL A 208 -10.65 22.42 5.75
C VAL A 208 -10.13 22.95 7.08
N GLU A 209 -10.16 24.26 7.33
CA GLU A 209 -9.63 24.86 8.55
C GLU A 209 -10.30 24.28 9.81
N SER A 210 -11.63 24.16 9.81
CA SER A 210 -12.36 23.58 10.95
C SER A 210 -11.95 22.12 11.20
N LYS A 211 -11.72 21.35 10.13
CA LYS A 211 -11.31 19.94 10.19
C LYS A 211 -9.88 19.81 10.72
N MET A 212 -8.97 20.66 10.25
CA MET A 212 -7.58 20.71 10.72
C MET A 212 -7.53 21.07 12.21
N ARG A 213 -8.23 22.11 12.65
CA ARG A 213 -8.23 22.52 14.05
C ARG A 213 -8.87 21.48 14.98
N ALA A 214 -9.83 20.70 14.49
CA ALA A 214 -10.36 19.55 15.24
C ALA A 214 -9.34 18.41 15.35
N MET A 215 -8.52 18.16 14.31
CA MET A 215 -7.49 17.12 14.30
C MET A 215 -6.21 17.54 15.05
N TYR A 216 -5.88 18.83 15.03
CA TYR A 216 -4.70 19.43 15.65
C TYR A 216 -5.14 20.58 16.58
N PRO A 217 -5.69 20.26 17.77
CA PRO A 217 -6.32 21.26 18.65
C PRO A 217 -5.34 22.27 19.25
N ASP A 218 -4.07 21.91 19.39
CA ASP A 218 -2.98 22.81 19.79
C ASP A 218 -2.43 23.61 18.60
N GLY A 219 -2.87 23.31 17.38
CA GLY A 219 -2.42 23.95 16.15
C GLY A 219 -0.98 23.60 15.75
N VAL A 220 -0.30 22.73 16.51
CA VAL A 220 1.10 22.37 16.30
C VAL A 220 1.19 21.10 15.48
N LEU A 221 2.04 21.13 14.45
CA LEU A 221 2.30 20.00 13.58
C LEU A 221 3.70 19.44 13.87
N GLN A 222 3.83 18.13 13.72
CA GLN A 222 5.13 17.47 13.68
C GLN A 222 5.48 17.25 12.20
N PRO A 223 6.24 18.17 11.57
CA PRO A 223 6.53 18.06 10.16
C PRO A 223 7.32 16.78 9.88
N PRO A 224 6.85 15.92 8.97
CA PRO A 224 7.62 14.75 8.59
C PRO A 224 8.84 15.14 7.75
N GLY A 225 8.92 16.36 7.21
CA GLY A 225 9.97 16.81 6.28
C GLY A 225 9.92 16.10 4.93
N MET A 226 10.70 16.59 3.96
CA MET A 226 10.83 15.98 2.63
C MET A 226 12.28 15.59 2.34
N LEU A 227 12.50 14.36 1.90
CA LEU A 227 13.81 13.87 1.44
C LEU A 227 13.92 13.85 -0.07
N ALA A 228 12.84 13.49 -0.76
CA ALA A 228 12.80 13.42 -2.21
C ALA A 228 11.38 13.72 -2.70
N PHE A 229 11.30 14.41 -3.82
CA PHE A 229 10.07 14.72 -4.52
C PHE A 229 9.98 13.87 -5.79
N ASN A 230 8.77 13.47 -6.16
CA ASN A 230 8.49 12.69 -7.36
C ASN A 230 9.40 11.43 -7.50
N THR A 231 9.43 10.58 -6.48
CA THR A 231 10.36 9.42 -6.44
C THR A 231 10.07 8.35 -7.48
N MET A 232 8.88 8.38 -8.08
CA MET A 232 8.47 7.49 -9.18
C MET A 232 8.71 8.10 -10.56
N GLU A 233 9.26 9.32 -10.63
CA GLU A 233 9.48 10.07 -11.87
C GLU A 233 8.22 10.16 -12.76
N GLN A 234 7.05 10.17 -12.12
CA GLN A 234 5.76 10.12 -12.79
C GLN A 234 4.73 10.96 -12.04
N VAL A 235 4.02 11.80 -12.80
CA VAL A 235 2.83 12.51 -12.32
C VAL A 235 1.60 11.67 -12.66
N GLN A 236 0.89 11.21 -11.63
CA GLN A 236 -0.40 10.54 -11.79
C GLN A 236 -1.47 11.61 -12.03
N THR A 237 -2.15 11.57 -13.18
CA THR A 237 -3.17 12.55 -13.53
C THR A 237 -4.53 11.88 -13.69
N LYS A 238 -5.53 12.35 -12.93
CA LYS A 238 -6.94 11.92 -13.05
C LYS A 238 -7.85 13.15 -13.01
N GLY A 239 -8.34 13.57 -14.18
CA GLY A 239 -9.08 14.83 -14.30
C GLY A 239 -8.19 16.01 -13.90
N ALA A 240 -8.66 16.83 -12.95
CA ALA A 240 -7.91 17.97 -12.43
C ALA A 240 -6.93 17.61 -11.30
N ILE A 241 -6.82 16.33 -10.93
CA ILE A 241 -5.95 15.85 -9.85
C ILE A 241 -4.60 15.48 -10.45
N HIS A 242 -3.55 16.09 -9.95
CA HIS A 242 -2.16 15.76 -10.24
C HIS A 242 -1.51 15.25 -8.96
N ALA A 243 -1.03 14.02 -8.94
CA ALA A 243 -0.45 13.42 -7.75
C ALA A 243 0.96 12.90 -8.01
N VAL A 244 1.82 13.07 -7.01
CA VAL A 244 3.23 12.65 -7.03
C VAL A 244 3.55 11.94 -5.74
N VAL A 245 4.48 10.98 -5.81
CA VAL A 245 5.00 10.30 -4.62
C VAL A 245 6.19 11.09 -4.08
N ALA A 246 6.08 11.53 -2.83
CA ALA A 246 7.17 12.15 -2.09
C ALA A 246 7.68 11.17 -1.02
N ARG A 247 8.99 11.20 -0.77
CA ARG A 247 9.60 10.50 0.36
C ARG A 247 9.78 11.49 1.51
N THR A 248 9.17 11.20 2.64
CA THR A 248 9.24 12.03 3.84
C THR A 248 10.53 11.76 4.65
N ALA A 249 10.89 12.62 5.60
CA ALA A 249 12.11 12.47 6.40
C ALA A 249 12.08 11.31 7.40
N ASP A 250 10.93 10.67 7.59
CA ASP A 250 10.77 9.38 8.26
C ASP A 250 10.89 8.17 7.29
N TYR A 251 11.28 8.41 6.03
CA TYR A 251 11.47 7.43 4.94
C TYR A 251 10.19 6.77 4.41
N PHE A 252 9.00 7.23 4.79
CA PHE A 252 7.78 6.76 4.14
C PHE A 252 7.62 7.40 2.76
N GLU A 253 7.09 6.62 1.82
CA GLU A 253 6.60 7.14 0.55
C GLU A 253 5.11 7.44 0.70
N ARG A 254 4.74 8.67 0.36
CA ARG A 254 3.36 9.15 0.47
C ARG A 254 3.02 9.97 -0.75
N GLU A 255 1.80 9.79 -1.20
CA GLU A 255 1.26 10.55 -2.32
C GLU A 255 0.78 11.93 -1.84
N ILE A 256 1.12 12.97 -2.60
CA ILE A 256 0.61 14.32 -2.41
C ILE A 256 -0.22 14.66 -3.65
N ALA A 257 -1.48 14.98 -3.43
CA ALA A 257 -2.39 15.38 -4.49
C ALA A 257 -2.48 16.90 -4.58
N PHE A 258 -2.33 17.41 -5.81
CA PHE A 258 -2.39 18.79 -6.20
C PHE A 258 -3.56 19.03 -7.14
N LEU A 259 -4.22 20.16 -6.97
CA LEU A 259 -5.34 20.60 -7.79
C LEU A 259 -5.15 22.06 -8.16
N GLU A 260 -5.45 22.41 -9.42
CA GLU A 260 -5.48 23.80 -9.85
C GLU A 260 -6.80 24.44 -9.38
N THR A 261 -6.69 25.56 -8.67
CA THR A 261 -7.83 26.35 -8.18
C THR A 261 -7.75 27.77 -8.75
N PRO A 262 -8.81 28.61 -8.63
CA PRO A 262 -8.72 30.02 -9.02
C PRO A 262 -7.62 30.81 -8.29
N GLU A 263 -7.16 30.32 -7.13
CA GLU A 263 -6.03 30.89 -6.36
C GLU A 263 -4.67 30.29 -6.74
N GLY A 264 -4.62 29.47 -7.80
CA GLY A 264 -3.46 28.69 -8.22
C GLY A 264 -3.48 27.26 -7.68
N TRP A 265 -2.35 26.58 -7.80
CA TRP A 265 -2.19 25.20 -7.32
C TRP A 265 -2.36 25.11 -5.80
N LYS A 266 -3.07 24.07 -5.36
CA LYS A 266 -3.32 23.77 -3.95
C LYS A 266 -3.20 22.28 -3.68
N ILE A 267 -2.89 21.93 -2.43
CA ILE A 267 -2.77 20.55 -1.95
C ILE A 267 -4.12 20.09 -1.35
N ASP A 268 -4.49 18.84 -1.63
CA ASP A 268 -5.60 18.18 -0.96
C ASP A 268 -5.16 17.61 0.39
N TRP A 269 -5.39 18.36 1.46
CA TRP A 269 -4.99 17.92 2.81
C TRP A 269 -5.81 16.74 3.31
N GLU A 270 -7.10 16.62 2.97
CA GLU A 270 -7.90 15.50 3.47
C GLU A 270 -7.41 14.14 2.97
N SER A 271 -6.95 14.04 1.71
CA SER A 271 -6.31 12.83 1.18
C SER A 271 -4.97 12.58 1.85
N TRP A 272 -4.13 13.62 2.01
CA TRP A 272 -2.86 13.52 2.72
C TRP A 272 -3.05 12.99 4.14
N ALA A 273 -3.90 13.64 4.94
CA ALA A 273 -4.16 13.28 6.33
C ALA A 273 -4.97 11.98 6.48
N CYS A 274 -5.43 11.38 5.38
CA CYS A 274 -6.41 10.29 5.39
C CYS A 274 -7.63 10.65 6.26
N TRP A 275 -8.06 11.91 6.19
CA TRP A 275 -9.10 12.46 7.05
C TRP A 275 -10.42 11.69 6.87
N SER A 276 -11.06 11.38 7.99
CA SER A 276 -12.38 10.77 8.06
C SER A 276 -13.28 11.63 8.94
N GLU A 277 -14.58 11.60 8.72
CA GLU A 277 -15.56 12.43 9.44
C GLU A 277 -15.56 12.16 10.95
N MET A 278 -15.16 10.96 11.35
CA MET A 278 -15.00 10.54 12.73
C MET A 278 -13.72 9.73 12.91
N PRO A 279 -13.01 9.84 14.06
CA PRO A 279 -11.93 8.94 14.39
C PRO A 279 -12.39 7.48 14.42
N TRP A 280 -11.61 6.57 13.85
CA TRP A 280 -11.98 5.16 13.73
C TRP A 280 -12.34 4.50 15.06
N ARG A 281 -11.55 4.76 16.12
CA ARG A 281 -11.82 4.18 17.45
C ARG A 281 -13.09 4.74 18.08
N GLU A 282 -13.37 6.02 17.86
CA GLU A 282 -14.61 6.64 18.32
C GLU A 282 -15.82 6.05 17.59
N PHE A 283 -15.71 5.86 16.28
CA PHE A 283 -16.75 5.22 15.47
C PHE A 283 -17.06 3.79 15.93
N MET A 284 -16.03 2.99 16.24
CA MET A 284 -16.18 1.64 16.80
C MET A 284 -16.85 1.66 18.19
N GLN A 285 -16.54 2.66 19.01
CA GLN A 285 -17.10 2.78 20.37
C GLN A 285 -18.56 3.24 20.34
N GLN A 286 -18.87 4.26 19.56
CA GLN A 286 -20.22 4.85 19.49
C GLN A 286 -21.18 4.02 18.66
N ARG A 287 -20.66 3.19 17.74
CA ARG A 287 -21.43 2.32 16.83
C ARG A 287 -22.59 3.05 16.14
N PRO A 288 -22.33 4.19 15.49
CA PRO A 288 -23.41 4.99 14.93
C PRO A 288 -24.11 4.24 13.81
N THR A 289 -25.44 4.27 13.84
CA THR A 289 -26.30 3.76 12.76
C THR A 289 -26.48 4.78 11.64
N ARG A 290 -26.09 6.04 11.87
CA ARG A 290 -25.96 7.06 10.83
C ARG A 290 -24.71 6.81 9.97
N SER A 291 -24.78 7.25 8.73
CA SER A 291 -23.69 7.21 7.76
C SER A 291 -22.57 8.18 8.12
N VAL A 292 -21.33 7.68 8.12
CA VAL A 292 -20.11 8.43 8.45
C VAL A 292 -19.07 8.24 7.36
N LEU A 293 -18.42 9.32 6.91
CA LEU A 293 -17.44 9.25 5.81
C LEU A 293 -16.08 8.76 6.29
N PHE A 294 -15.52 7.79 5.57
CA PHE A 294 -14.20 7.23 5.81
C PHE A 294 -13.38 7.13 4.52
N ARG A 295 -12.08 7.44 4.63
CA ARG A 295 -11.07 7.09 3.65
C ARG A 295 -10.45 5.76 4.04
N VAL A 296 -10.56 4.76 3.17
CA VAL A 296 -10.20 3.37 3.47
C VAL A 296 -9.24 2.82 2.42
N LYS A 297 -8.35 1.95 2.88
CA LYS A 297 -7.81 0.83 2.09
C LYS A 297 -8.79 -0.32 2.24
N LEU A 298 -9.24 -0.89 1.13
CA LEU A 298 -10.23 -1.96 1.09
C LEU A 298 -9.63 -3.21 0.43
N GLU A 299 -9.80 -4.36 1.08
CA GLU A 299 -9.44 -5.67 0.54
C GLU A 299 -10.63 -6.64 0.62
N SER A 300 -10.81 -7.50 -0.37
CA SER A 300 -11.83 -8.56 -0.32
C SER A 300 -11.39 -9.70 0.59
N LEU A 301 -12.34 -10.28 1.35
CA LEU A 301 -12.12 -11.49 2.14
C LEU A 301 -13.43 -12.23 2.41
N ASP A 302 -13.32 -13.42 3.01
CA ASP A 302 -14.45 -14.27 3.40
C ASP A 302 -14.55 -14.39 4.92
N TYR A 303 -15.33 -13.49 5.55
CA TYR A 303 -15.54 -13.48 7.00
C TYR A 303 -17.02 -13.21 7.31
N TYR A 304 -17.73 -14.27 7.67
CA TYR A 304 -19.18 -14.24 7.86
C TYR A 304 -19.53 -14.72 9.26
N ASN A 305 -20.04 -13.82 10.10
CA ASN A 305 -20.54 -14.15 11.43
C ASN A 305 -21.57 -13.13 11.92
N LYS A 306 -22.21 -13.44 13.06
CA LYS A 306 -23.18 -12.57 13.75
C LYS A 306 -24.30 -12.07 12.84
N ALA A 307 -24.33 -10.78 12.52
CA ALA A 307 -25.36 -10.18 11.66
C ALA A 307 -25.15 -10.47 10.17
N PHE A 308 -23.97 -10.97 9.78
CA PHE A 308 -23.54 -11.16 8.40
C PHE A 308 -23.16 -12.63 8.13
N THR A 309 -24.03 -13.57 8.51
CA THR A 309 -23.76 -15.02 8.38
C THR A 309 -24.08 -15.60 7.01
N ASP A 310 -24.97 -14.96 6.24
CA ASP A 310 -25.36 -15.45 4.92
C ASP A 310 -24.36 -14.98 3.86
N GLU A 311 -23.41 -15.86 3.52
CA GLU A 311 -22.40 -15.62 2.49
C GLU A 311 -22.98 -15.46 1.07
N ARG A 312 -24.23 -15.87 0.83
CA ARG A 312 -24.91 -15.68 -0.46
C ARG A 312 -25.51 -14.27 -0.57
N MET A 313 -25.85 -13.67 0.57
CA MET A 313 -26.35 -12.31 0.66
C MET A 313 -25.22 -11.30 0.74
N TRP A 314 -24.16 -11.59 1.51
CA TRP A 314 -23.12 -10.62 1.85
C TRP A 314 -21.78 -10.93 1.18
N GLN A 315 -21.08 -9.90 0.74
CA GLN A 315 -19.65 -9.90 0.49
C GLN A 315 -18.95 -9.14 1.63
N SER A 316 -17.90 -9.74 2.19
CA SER A 316 -17.08 -9.13 3.23
C SER A 316 -15.85 -8.45 2.66
N TYR A 317 -15.41 -7.38 3.33
CA TYR A 317 -14.24 -6.58 3.02
C TYR A 317 -13.47 -6.21 4.29
N LEU A 318 -12.14 -6.14 4.22
CA LEU A 318 -11.31 -5.54 5.25
C LEU A 318 -11.16 -4.06 4.94
N LEU A 319 -11.52 -3.21 5.90
CA LEU A 319 -11.33 -1.78 5.80
C LEU A 319 -10.25 -1.35 6.77
N MET A 320 -9.25 -0.63 6.25
CA MET A 320 -8.09 -0.18 7.00
C MET A 320 -7.87 1.32 6.79
N PRO A 321 -7.47 2.07 7.83
CA PRO A 321 -6.92 3.41 7.64
C PRO A 321 -5.56 3.34 6.95
N ALA A 322 -5.02 4.51 6.56
CA ALA A 322 -3.67 4.60 6.01
C ALA A 322 -2.60 3.95 6.92
N SER A 323 -2.75 4.07 8.24
CA SER A 323 -1.89 3.50 9.29
C SER A 323 -1.96 1.98 9.42
N GLY A 324 -2.99 1.33 8.87
CA GLY A 324 -3.22 -0.11 8.98
C GLY A 324 -4.07 -0.55 10.18
N GLU A 325 -4.26 0.29 11.20
CA GLU A 325 -5.12 -0.02 12.35
C GLU A 325 -5.89 1.22 12.86
N PRO A 326 -7.10 1.03 13.43
CA PRO A 326 -7.79 -0.24 13.67
C PRO A 326 -8.47 -0.82 12.41
N LEU A 327 -8.83 -2.10 12.45
CA LEU A 327 -9.48 -2.82 11.34
C LEU A 327 -11.01 -2.86 11.52
N LEU A 328 -11.76 -2.68 10.42
CA LEU A 328 -13.19 -2.95 10.35
C LEU A 328 -13.48 -4.02 9.29
N TYR A 329 -14.50 -4.84 9.54
CA TYR A 329 -15.09 -5.73 8.55
C TYR A 329 -16.31 -5.03 7.94
N GLY A 330 -16.17 -4.62 6.69
CA GLY A 330 -17.24 -3.97 5.92
C GLY A 330 -18.03 -4.98 5.11
N TYR A 331 -19.33 -4.79 5.01
CA TYR A 331 -20.22 -5.68 4.26
C TYR A 331 -21.03 -4.90 3.23
N ALA A 332 -21.16 -5.47 2.04
CA ALA A 332 -22.06 -5.02 1.00
C ALA A 332 -22.89 -6.19 0.47
N GLU A 333 -24.11 -5.91 0.02
CA GLU A 333 -25.01 -6.94 -0.51
C GLU A 333 -24.54 -7.40 -1.89
N ARG A 334 -24.42 -8.71 -2.08
CA ARG A 334 -24.01 -9.33 -3.35
C ARG A 334 -25.01 -9.01 -4.46
N GLY A 335 -24.49 -8.94 -5.69
CA GLY A 335 -25.31 -8.64 -6.87
C GLY A 335 -25.74 -7.17 -6.99
N THR A 336 -25.41 -6.31 -6.02
CA THR A 336 -25.66 -4.88 -6.12
C THR A 336 -24.55 -4.17 -6.93
N PRO A 337 -24.86 -3.04 -7.60
CA PRO A 337 -23.85 -2.22 -8.27
C PRO A 337 -22.75 -1.73 -7.31
N LEU A 338 -23.11 -1.50 -6.04
CA LEU A 338 -22.15 -1.13 -4.99
C LEU A 338 -21.11 -2.23 -4.80
N ASN A 339 -21.53 -3.47 -4.59
CA ASN A 339 -20.64 -4.60 -4.42
C ASN A 339 -19.73 -4.83 -5.65
N SER A 340 -20.26 -4.65 -6.85
CA SER A 340 -19.45 -4.73 -8.08
C SER A 340 -18.32 -3.70 -8.10
N ARG A 341 -18.56 -2.47 -7.63
CA ARG A 341 -17.54 -1.41 -7.56
C ARG A 341 -16.57 -1.56 -6.39
N LEU A 342 -16.97 -2.25 -5.31
CA LEU A 342 -16.10 -2.55 -4.17
C LEU A 342 -15.18 -3.74 -4.42
N THR A 343 -15.48 -4.57 -5.43
CA THR A 343 -14.68 -5.76 -5.74
C THR A 343 -13.40 -5.33 -6.48
N PRO A 344 -12.20 -5.54 -5.90
CA PRO A 344 -10.95 -5.24 -6.57
C PRO A 344 -10.80 -6.06 -7.86
N PRO A 345 -10.26 -5.47 -8.94
CA PRO A 345 -9.81 -6.21 -10.11
C PRO A 345 -8.81 -7.32 -9.74
N SER A 346 -8.70 -8.37 -10.57
CA SER A 346 -7.88 -9.55 -10.26
C SER A 346 -6.39 -9.26 -10.02
N ASP A 347 -5.87 -8.19 -10.60
CA ASP A 347 -4.50 -7.70 -10.49
C ASP A 347 -4.30 -6.68 -9.35
N VAL A 348 -5.39 -6.24 -8.70
CA VAL A 348 -5.37 -5.24 -7.64
C VAL A 348 -5.78 -5.88 -6.32
N LYS A 349 -4.87 -5.88 -5.34
CA LYS A 349 -5.17 -6.44 -4.00
C LYS A 349 -5.97 -5.51 -3.12
N THR A 350 -5.71 -4.21 -3.22
CA THR A 350 -6.23 -3.20 -2.30
C THR A 350 -6.76 -2.01 -3.10
N LEU A 351 -7.99 -1.60 -2.82
CA LEU A 351 -8.57 -0.37 -3.37
C LEU A 351 -8.42 0.78 -2.37
N LEU A 352 -8.14 1.98 -2.88
CA LEU A 352 -8.25 3.21 -2.11
C LEU A 352 -9.60 3.83 -2.41
N LEU A 353 -10.47 3.97 -1.40
CA LEU A 353 -11.83 4.48 -1.58
C LEU A 353 -12.18 5.48 -0.49
N THR A 354 -13.08 6.39 -0.83
CA THR A 354 -13.83 7.17 0.16
C THR A 354 -15.25 6.63 0.21
N VAL A 355 -15.69 6.16 1.37
CA VAL A 355 -16.97 5.44 1.54
C VAL A 355 -17.77 6.01 2.71
N LYS A 356 -19.09 5.78 2.69
CA LYS A 356 -19.95 5.98 3.86
C LYS A 356 -20.15 4.66 4.59
N LEU A 357 -19.83 4.64 5.88
CA LEU A 357 -19.94 3.49 6.76
C LEU A 357 -20.99 3.75 7.84
N ARG A 358 -21.70 2.70 8.25
CA ARG A 358 -22.56 2.72 9.43
C ARG A 358 -22.65 1.35 10.08
N PHE A 359 -23.00 1.32 11.35
CA PHE A 359 -23.36 0.08 12.02
C PHE A 359 -24.77 -0.37 11.64
N PRO A 360 -25.06 -1.68 11.67
CA PRO A 360 -26.44 -2.18 11.57
C PRO A 360 -27.25 -1.69 12.79
N ASP A 361 -28.58 -1.67 12.68
CA ASP A 361 -29.49 -1.10 13.70
C ASP A 361 -29.32 -1.73 15.10
N GLN A 362 -28.89 -2.98 15.16
CA GLN A 362 -28.61 -3.72 16.39
C GLN A 362 -27.19 -4.30 16.32
N PRO A 363 -26.14 -3.50 16.56
CA PRO A 363 -24.76 -3.95 16.38
C PRO A 363 -24.37 -4.95 17.46
N VAL A 364 -23.97 -6.14 17.03
CA VAL A 364 -23.52 -7.23 17.93
C VAL A 364 -22.03 -7.09 18.26
N THR A 365 -21.25 -6.48 17.36
CA THR A 365 -19.82 -6.21 17.54
C THR A 365 -19.52 -4.73 17.31
N ASP A 366 -18.30 -4.30 17.67
CA ASP A 366 -17.80 -2.94 17.46
C ASP A 366 -16.95 -2.79 16.19
N ASN A 367 -16.85 -3.84 15.37
CA ASN A 367 -15.95 -3.87 14.22
C ASN A 367 -16.60 -4.39 12.93
N GLN A 368 -17.92 -4.59 12.90
CA GLN A 368 -18.66 -5.02 11.71
C GLN A 368 -19.63 -3.94 11.27
N VAL A 369 -19.50 -3.51 10.01
CA VAL A 369 -20.18 -2.33 9.49
C VAL A 369 -20.75 -2.59 8.10
N ILE A 370 -21.78 -1.85 7.74
CA ILE A 370 -22.32 -1.81 6.38
C ILE A 370 -21.56 -0.74 5.61
N ILE A 371 -21.07 -1.10 4.42
CA ILE A 371 -20.61 -0.13 3.43
C ILE A 371 -21.86 0.33 2.70
N GLU A 372 -22.26 1.56 2.92
CA GLU A 372 -23.53 2.06 2.40
C GLU A 372 -23.38 2.65 0.99
N SER A 373 -22.27 3.36 0.74
CA SER A 373 -21.99 3.93 -0.57
C SER A 373 -20.50 4.22 -0.75
N ILE A 374 -20.07 4.29 -2.02
CA ILE A 374 -18.78 4.85 -2.43
C ILE A 374 -19.02 6.32 -2.78
N VAL A 375 -18.34 7.21 -2.06
CA VAL A 375 -18.34 8.66 -2.32
C VAL A 375 -17.34 8.99 -3.42
N ALA A 376 -16.15 8.38 -3.39
CA ALA A 376 -15.13 8.59 -4.41
C ALA A 376 -14.22 7.36 -4.60
N GLU A 377 -13.74 7.21 -5.83
CA GLU A 377 -12.68 6.27 -6.20
C GLU A 377 -11.32 6.94 -6.01
N GLY A 378 -10.71 6.68 -4.85
CA GLY A 378 -9.55 7.39 -4.31
C GLY A 378 -9.88 8.18 -3.04
N TRP A 379 -8.90 8.94 -2.56
CA TRP A 379 -9.03 9.76 -1.35
C TRP A 379 -9.19 11.25 -1.62
N VAL A 380 -9.10 11.68 -2.87
CA VAL A 380 -9.39 13.05 -3.27
C VAL A 380 -10.85 13.12 -3.71
N LEU A 381 -11.64 13.98 -3.07
CA LEU A 381 -13.03 14.23 -3.47
C LEU A 381 -13.05 15.28 -4.57
N GLN A 382 -13.65 15.00 -5.73
CA GLN A 382 -13.83 16.02 -6.75
C GLN A 382 -15.02 16.92 -6.39
N ASP A 383 -14.93 18.19 -6.77
CA ASP A 383 -16.00 19.15 -6.51
C ASP A 383 -17.26 18.70 -7.27
N GLY A 384 -18.33 18.37 -6.52
CA GLY A 384 -19.56 17.76 -7.04
C GLY A 384 -19.82 16.32 -6.58
N GLU A 385 -18.81 15.59 -6.12
CA GLU A 385 -18.97 14.19 -5.62
C GLU A 385 -19.41 14.13 -4.14
N GLY A 386 -19.32 15.25 -3.41
CA GLY A 386 -19.69 15.35 -1.99
C GLY A 386 -21.13 15.81 -1.72
N GLY A 387 -21.91 16.12 -2.77
CA GLY A 387 -23.24 16.72 -2.67
C GLY A 387 -24.34 15.82 -3.19
N ALA A 388 -25.14 15.28 -2.26
CA ALA A 388 -26.50 14.75 -2.46
C ALA A 388 -26.71 13.75 -3.63
N SER A 389 -26.59 12.46 -3.33
CA SER A 389 -27.57 11.52 -3.88
C SER A 389 -28.89 11.75 -3.14
N GLN A 390 -29.82 12.45 -3.78
CA GLN A 390 -31.24 12.40 -3.42
C GLN A 390 -31.86 11.12 -3.97
#